data_AF-A0A3M1CUL2-F1
#
_entry.id   AF-A0A3M1CUL2-F1
#
_cell.length_a   1.000
_cell.length_b   1.000
_cell.length_c   1.000
_cell.angle_alpha   90.00
_cell.angle_beta   90.00
_cell.angle_gamma   90.00
#
_symmetry.space_group_name_H-M   'P 1'
#
loop_
_entity.id
_entity.type
_entity.pdbx_description
1 polymer ?
#
loop_
_entity_poly.entity_id
_entity_poly.type
_entity_poly.pdbx_seq_one_letter_code
_entity_poly.pdbx_strand_id
1 'polypeptide(L)'
;MWMWCGLLVAALAVGCGADDDGDDTGSVGDGGASDGGTGDGGAGDGGTAGTDIASRLTRTGGCSDLVVWATSDDETWALWVVEDGGMVQAAHDAGATISSTWDMGMDLTDAPDVTVLQGSNLGVLFCNDVAETYTIDHQWTMVDGTLTIEVTPTGDATKWGEMPADATLTVTDGVFSASGIEDVLISSFETTVAVGWLPG
;
A
#
# COMPACT_ATOMS: atom_id res chain seq x y z
N MET A 1 -17.90 -31.73 -28.75
CA MET A 1 -19.17 -30.97 -28.84
C MET A 1 -18.80 -29.52 -29.10
N TRP A 2 -19.35 -28.96 -30.17
CA TRP A 2 -19.22 -27.56 -30.57
C TRP A 2 -20.17 -26.68 -29.74
N MET A 3 -19.72 -25.48 -29.36
CA MET A 3 -20.52 -24.24 -29.32
C MET A 3 -19.55 -23.09 -29.03
N TRP A 4 -19.14 -22.30 -30.03
CA TRP A 4 -19.80 -21.06 -30.47
C TRP A 4 -20.05 -20.06 -29.33
N CYS A 5 -19.15 -19.09 -29.18
CA CYS A 5 -19.48 -17.78 -28.64
C CYS A 5 -19.10 -16.75 -29.70
N GLY A 6 -20.10 -16.31 -30.46
CA GLY A 6 -20.01 -15.12 -31.29
C GLY A 6 -20.37 -13.92 -30.44
N LEU A 7 -19.52 -12.90 -30.42
CA LEU A 7 -19.90 -11.57 -30.01
C LEU A 7 -19.54 -10.59 -31.13
N LEU A 8 -20.61 -10.00 -31.68
CA LEU A 8 -20.61 -8.85 -32.57
C LEU A 8 -19.92 -7.67 -31.87
N VAL A 9 -18.99 -7.00 -32.56
CA VAL A 9 -18.72 -5.57 -32.34
C VAL A 9 -19.00 -4.85 -33.64
N ALA A 10 -20.06 -4.04 -33.63
CA ALA A 10 -20.41 -3.14 -34.72
C ALA A 10 -19.53 -1.89 -34.64
N ALA A 11 -18.80 -1.62 -35.72
CA ALA A 11 -18.14 -0.36 -35.98
C ALA A 11 -19.16 0.71 -36.37
N LEU A 12 -19.02 1.91 -35.83
CA LEU A 12 -19.59 3.14 -36.40
C LEU A 12 -18.47 4.20 -36.43
N ALA A 13 -18.03 4.48 -37.66
CA ALA A 13 -17.17 5.61 -38.00
C ALA A 13 -18.04 6.74 -38.56
N VAL A 14 -17.82 7.96 -38.06
CA VAL A 14 -18.15 9.27 -38.66
C VAL A 14 -17.04 10.20 -38.13
N GLY A 15 -16.28 10.99 -38.89
CA GLY A 15 -16.40 11.45 -40.27
C GLY A 15 -16.14 12.97 -40.31
N CYS A 16 -14.94 13.35 -40.76
CA CYS A 16 -14.46 14.61 -41.37
C CYS A 16 -14.82 16.02 -40.82
N GLY A 17 -13.78 16.87 -40.79
CA GLY A 17 -13.86 18.33 -40.95
C GLY A 17 -12.48 18.97 -40.81
N ALA A 18 -11.86 19.32 -41.93
CA ALA A 18 -10.54 19.95 -42.04
C ALA A 18 -10.64 21.46 -42.30
N ASP A 19 -9.51 22.13 -42.05
CA ASP A 19 -9.01 23.41 -42.57
C ASP A 19 -9.65 24.72 -42.09
N ASP A 20 -8.82 25.55 -41.43
CA ASP A 20 -8.70 26.97 -41.82
C ASP A 20 -7.31 27.52 -41.46
N ASP A 21 -6.69 28.14 -42.47
CA ASP A 21 -5.37 28.77 -42.51
C ASP A 21 -5.40 30.18 -41.89
N GLY A 22 -4.26 30.67 -41.40
CA GLY A 22 -4.11 32.10 -41.07
C GLY A 22 -2.83 32.49 -40.37
N ASP A 23 -1.80 32.80 -41.16
CA ASP A 23 -0.58 33.52 -40.80
C ASP A 23 -0.84 34.83 -40.02
N ASP A 24 0.01 35.19 -39.05
CA ASP A 24 0.74 36.48 -39.12
C ASP A 24 1.88 36.65 -38.11
N THR A 25 3.06 36.83 -38.71
CA THR A 25 4.17 37.77 -38.41
C THR A 25 4.49 38.23 -36.97
N GLY A 26 5.64 37.73 -36.48
CA GLY A 26 6.80 38.58 -36.21
C GLY A 26 6.92 39.28 -34.85
N SER A 27 7.91 38.84 -34.05
CA SER A 27 8.91 39.77 -33.52
C SER A 27 10.18 39.05 -33.09
N VAL A 28 11.27 39.52 -33.67
CA VAL A 28 12.65 39.16 -33.36
C VAL A 28 13.06 39.96 -32.14
N GLY A 29 13.49 39.28 -31.08
CA GLY A 29 14.07 39.87 -29.88
C GLY A 29 15.39 39.19 -29.59
N ASP A 30 16.46 39.83 -30.04
CA ASP A 30 17.86 39.42 -29.86
C ASP A 30 18.37 39.88 -28.49
N GLY A 31 19.23 39.07 -27.85
CA GLY A 31 20.12 39.54 -26.79
C GLY A 31 20.16 38.71 -25.50
N GLY A 32 21.27 37.97 -25.31
CA GLY A 32 21.73 37.59 -23.98
C GLY A 32 22.45 36.25 -23.89
N ALA A 33 23.72 36.21 -24.31
CA ALA A 33 24.64 35.13 -23.95
C ALA A 33 25.06 35.21 -22.47
N SER A 34 25.72 34.14 -21.99
CA SER A 34 26.41 33.87 -20.71
C SER A 34 25.55 33.29 -19.57
N ASP A 35 25.91 32.23 -18.83
CA ASP A 35 27.06 31.32 -18.79
C ASP A 35 26.64 30.07 -17.97
N GLY A 36 27.38 28.98 -18.06
CA GLY A 36 27.47 28.01 -16.95
C GLY A 36 26.87 26.64 -17.22
N GLY A 37 27.64 25.80 -17.89
CA GLY A 37 27.47 24.37 -17.75
C GLY A 37 27.81 23.94 -16.32
N THR A 38 26.91 23.19 -15.70
CA THR A 38 27.26 22.18 -14.70
C THR A 38 26.26 21.06 -14.91
N GLY A 39 26.67 20.10 -15.75
CA GLY A 39 26.02 18.81 -15.80
C GLY A 39 26.47 18.04 -14.56
N ASP A 40 25.60 17.98 -13.57
CA ASP A 40 25.64 16.92 -12.58
C ASP A 40 24.51 15.97 -12.92
N GLY A 41 24.91 14.79 -13.41
CA GLY A 41 24.02 13.65 -13.56
C GLY A 41 23.47 13.28 -12.19
N GLY A 42 22.28 13.78 -11.89
CA GLY A 42 21.42 13.17 -10.90
C GLY A 42 21.18 11.74 -11.35
N ALA A 43 21.60 10.80 -10.51
CA ALA A 43 21.21 9.40 -10.61
C ALA A 43 19.73 9.36 -10.96
N GLY A 44 19.38 8.67 -12.04
CA GLY A 44 17.99 8.39 -12.34
C GLY A 44 17.43 7.65 -11.15
N ASP A 45 16.60 8.32 -10.36
CA ASP A 45 15.55 7.65 -9.63
C ASP A 45 14.77 6.91 -10.69
N GLY A 46 15.05 5.61 -10.81
CA GLY A 46 14.08 4.66 -11.35
C GLY A 46 12.91 4.48 -10.39
N GLY A 47 12.57 5.53 -9.64
CA GLY A 47 11.48 5.56 -8.68
C GLY A 47 10.18 5.45 -9.45
N THR A 48 9.42 4.43 -9.12
CA THR A 48 8.02 4.30 -9.52
C THR A 48 7.32 5.62 -9.18
N ALA A 49 6.65 6.24 -10.17
CA ALA A 49 5.85 7.42 -9.90
C ALA A 49 4.66 7.01 -9.01
N GLY A 50 4.49 7.66 -7.86
CA GLY A 50 3.37 7.39 -6.97
C GLY A 50 3.33 8.38 -5.80
N THR A 51 2.17 8.45 -5.15
CA THR A 51 2.01 9.28 -3.94
C THR A 51 2.55 8.53 -2.74
N ASP A 52 3.57 9.08 -2.07
CA ASP A 52 4.02 8.54 -0.78
C ASP A 52 3.07 8.96 0.34
N ILE A 53 2.52 7.98 1.05
CA ILE A 53 1.57 8.19 2.15
C ILE A 53 2.14 7.92 3.53
N ALA A 54 3.41 7.50 3.67
CA ALA A 54 3.99 7.07 4.94
C ALA A 54 3.78 8.07 6.08
N SER A 55 4.01 9.36 5.80
CA SER A 55 3.85 10.43 6.80
C SER A 55 2.39 10.72 7.19
N ARG A 56 1.41 10.16 6.47
CA ARG A 56 -0.01 10.32 6.79
C ARG A 56 -0.48 9.27 7.79
N LEU A 57 0.19 8.14 7.90
CA LEU A 57 -0.21 7.01 8.74
C LEU A 57 0.21 7.25 10.19
N THR A 58 -0.63 7.94 10.95
CA THR A 58 -0.29 8.45 12.29
C THR A 58 -0.97 7.71 13.43
N ARG A 59 -2.10 7.03 13.17
CA ARG A 59 -2.82 6.22 14.15
C ARG A 59 -2.59 4.76 13.84
N THR A 60 -2.15 3.98 14.81
CA THR A 60 -1.86 2.55 14.59
C THR A 60 -2.55 1.68 15.62
N GLY A 61 -2.77 0.43 15.27
CA GLY A 61 -3.32 -0.58 16.18
C GLY A 61 -3.17 -1.98 15.63
N GLY A 62 -3.53 -2.96 16.46
CA GLY A 62 -3.51 -4.36 16.10
C GLY A 62 -4.73 -5.12 16.62
N CYS A 63 -5.04 -6.25 15.99
CA CYS A 63 -6.13 -7.16 16.40
C CYS A 63 -5.59 -8.57 16.73
N SER A 64 -6.51 -9.50 17.00
CA SER A 64 -6.22 -10.94 17.04
C SER A 64 -5.59 -11.43 15.74
N ASP A 65 -4.76 -12.46 15.87
CA ASP A 65 -4.20 -13.26 14.77
C ASP A 65 -3.38 -12.41 13.80
N LEU A 66 -2.50 -11.57 14.37
CA LEU A 66 -1.53 -10.72 13.68
C LEU A 66 -2.14 -9.88 12.55
N VAL A 67 -3.11 -9.05 12.95
CA VAL A 67 -3.53 -7.91 12.14
C VAL A 67 -2.84 -6.67 12.67
N VAL A 68 -2.15 -5.93 11.80
CA VAL A 68 -1.59 -4.61 12.08
C VAL A 68 -2.21 -3.62 11.12
N TRP A 69 -2.63 -2.47 11.62
CA TRP A 69 -3.18 -1.40 10.79
C TRP A 69 -2.60 -0.05 11.18
N ALA A 70 -2.62 0.86 10.21
CA ALA A 70 -2.33 2.26 10.40
C ALA A 70 -3.31 3.11 9.60
N THR A 71 -3.76 4.24 10.13
CA THR A 71 -4.66 5.17 9.45
C THR A 71 -4.17 6.61 9.55
N SER A 72 -4.62 7.45 8.62
CA SER A 72 -4.50 8.89 8.76
C SER A 72 -5.43 9.46 9.83
N ASP A 73 -5.06 10.62 10.39
CA ASP A 73 -5.87 11.31 11.41
C ASP A 73 -7.29 11.64 10.93
N ASP A 74 -7.46 11.87 9.63
CA ASP A 74 -8.76 12.11 8.98
C ASP A 74 -9.44 10.82 8.48
N GLU A 75 -8.82 9.67 8.71
CA GLU A 75 -9.30 8.34 8.35
C GLU A 75 -9.62 8.16 6.85
N THR A 76 -8.91 8.89 5.99
CA THR A 76 -9.04 8.79 4.53
C THR A 76 -8.04 7.83 3.89
N TRP A 77 -6.95 7.52 4.59
CA TRP A 77 -5.94 6.56 4.17
C TRP A 77 -5.74 5.50 5.26
N ALA A 78 -5.51 4.26 4.84
CA ALA A 78 -5.11 3.19 5.73
C ALA A 78 -4.08 2.25 5.10
N LEU A 79 -3.20 1.71 5.94
CA LEU A 79 -2.40 0.52 5.68
C LEU A 79 -2.99 -0.61 6.53
N TRP A 80 -3.22 -1.76 5.91
CA TRP A 80 -3.74 -2.95 6.57
C TRP A 80 -2.87 -4.15 6.22
N VAL A 81 -2.35 -4.81 7.25
CA VAL A 81 -1.47 -5.97 7.15
C VAL A 81 -2.10 -7.13 7.92
N VAL A 82 -2.23 -8.28 7.26
CA VAL A 82 -2.77 -9.51 7.83
C VAL A 82 -1.78 -10.64 7.60
N GLU A 83 -1.34 -11.29 8.69
CA GLU A 83 -0.45 -12.45 8.65
C GLU A 83 -1.17 -13.67 9.25
N ASP A 84 -1.54 -14.63 8.39
CA ASP A 84 -2.30 -15.82 8.79
C ASP A 84 -1.42 -17.05 9.10
N GLY A 85 -0.09 -16.91 9.08
CA GLY A 85 0.87 -18.01 9.28
C GLY A 85 1.16 -18.35 10.74
N GLY A 86 0.50 -17.70 11.70
CA GLY A 86 0.53 -18.09 13.11
C GLY A 86 1.79 -17.65 13.85
N MET A 87 2.43 -16.55 13.42
CA MET A 87 3.65 -16.06 14.07
C MET A 87 3.47 -15.77 15.56
N VAL A 88 2.29 -15.31 15.98
CA VAL A 88 2.01 -15.04 17.40
C VAL A 88 2.04 -16.32 18.24
N GLN A 89 1.41 -17.39 17.76
CA GLN A 89 1.51 -18.69 18.40
C GLN A 89 2.96 -19.17 18.45
N ALA A 90 3.66 -19.12 17.32
CA ALA A 90 5.05 -19.57 17.24
C ALA A 90 5.95 -18.83 18.24
N ALA A 91 5.75 -17.52 18.40
CA ALA A 91 6.52 -16.69 19.33
C ALA A 91 6.25 -17.10 20.79
N HIS A 92 5.00 -17.39 21.14
CA HIS A 92 4.64 -17.91 22.47
C HIS A 92 5.19 -19.32 22.73
N ASP A 93 5.05 -20.23 21.78
CA ASP A 93 5.54 -21.60 21.89
C ASP A 93 7.07 -21.63 22.03
N ALA A 94 7.77 -20.71 21.35
CA ALA A 94 9.21 -20.53 21.46
C ALA A 94 9.63 -19.78 22.75
N GLY A 95 8.73 -18.97 23.32
CA GLY A 95 9.04 -18.07 24.44
C GLY A 95 10.05 -16.98 24.07
N ALA A 96 10.10 -16.58 22.79
CA ALA A 96 11.08 -15.65 22.26
C ALA A 96 10.50 -14.83 21.09
N THR A 97 11.16 -13.72 20.76
CA THR A 97 10.83 -12.95 19.56
C THR A 97 11.06 -13.77 18.30
N ILE A 98 10.08 -13.76 17.39
CA ILE A 98 10.21 -14.31 16.04
C ILE A 98 10.17 -13.16 15.04
N SER A 99 11.00 -13.25 14.00
CA SER A 99 11.10 -12.26 12.94
C SER A 99 11.04 -12.95 11.60
N SER A 100 10.26 -12.37 10.68
CA SER A 100 10.16 -12.80 9.29
C SER A 100 10.26 -11.57 8.39
N THR A 101 10.98 -11.73 7.27
CA THR A 101 11.16 -10.69 6.26
C THR A 101 10.77 -11.25 4.90
N TRP A 102 9.99 -10.50 4.14
CA TRP A 102 9.53 -10.84 2.80
C TRP A 102 9.98 -9.78 1.80
N ASP A 103 10.48 -10.24 0.66
CA ASP A 103 10.71 -9.43 -0.53
C ASP A 103 9.47 -9.55 -1.43
N MET A 104 8.63 -8.50 -1.41
CA MET A 104 7.32 -8.51 -2.04
C MET A 104 7.39 -8.45 -3.57
N GLY A 105 8.59 -8.21 -4.14
CA GLY A 105 8.83 -8.23 -5.58
C GLY A 105 9.33 -9.57 -6.11
N MET A 106 9.76 -10.49 -5.25
CA MET A 106 10.43 -11.75 -5.66
C MET A 106 9.79 -13.04 -5.14
N ASP A 107 9.30 -13.05 -3.90
CA ASP A 107 8.72 -14.26 -3.29
C ASP A 107 7.49 -13.92 -2.45
N LEU A 108 6.34 -14.34 -2.96
CA LEU A 108 5.05 -14.17 -2.30
C LEU A 108 4.55 -15.46 -1.65
N THR A 109 5.39 -16.50 -1.60
CA THR A 109 5.04 -17.74 -0.91
C THR A 109 4.92 -17.45 0.58
N ASP A 110 3.73 -17.66 1.14
CA ASP A 110 3.42 -17.39 2.55
C ASP A 110 3.66 -15.92 2.97
N ALA A 111 3.63 -14.98 2.01
CA ALA A 111 3.72 -13.56 2.31
C ALA A 111 2.39 -13.05 2.93
N PRO A 112 2.45 -12.13 3.91
CA PRO A 112 1.28 -11.47 4.45
C PRO A 112 0.52 -10.68 3.39
N ASP A 113 -0.78 -10.52 3.58
CA ASP A 113 -1.58 -9.60 2.79
C ASP A 113 -1.29 -8.17 3.26
N VAL A 114 -0.69 -7.35 2.39
CA VAL A 114 -0.37 -5.94 2.68
C VAL A 114 -1.13 -5.04 1.72
N THR A 115 -2.05 -4.25 2.27
CA THR A 115 -3.01 -3.47 1.48
C THR A 115 -3.02 -2.01 1.92
N VAL A 116 -3.07 -1.10 0.95
CA VAL A 116 -3.41 0.32 1.19
C VAL A 116 -4.85 0.56 0.76
N LEU A 117 -5.58 1.30 1.58
CA LEU A 117 -6.97 1.70 1.34
C LEU A 117 -7.09 3.22 1.30
N GLN A 118 -7.93 3.72 0.40
CA GLN A 118 -8.39 5.10 0.42
C GLN A 118 -9.92 5.14 0.47
N GLY A 119 -10.47 6.03 1.29
CA GLY A 119 -11.91 6.18 1.41
C GLY A 119 -12.31 7.12 2.54
N SER A 120 -13.32 6.72 3.32
CA SER A 120 -13.83 7.51 4.44
C SER A 120 -14.17 6.64 5.65
N ASN A 121 -13.92 7.20 6.83
CA ASN A 121 -14.16 6.54 8.13
C ASN A 121 -13.41 5.21 8.23
N LEU A 122 -12.21 5.10 7.65
CA LEU A 122 -11.46 3.85 7.61
C LEU A 122 -11.02 3.37 9.01
N GLY A 123 -11.03 4.24 10.03
CA GLY A 123 -10.70 3.85 11.40
C GLY A 123 -11.67 2.82 11.99
N VAL A 124 -12.92 2.78 11.51
CA VAL A 124 -13.94 1.84 12.01
C VAL A 124 -13.90 0.47 11.33
N LEU A 125 -13.10 0.32 10.27
CA LEU A 125 -12.92 -0.94 9.56
C LEU A 125 -12.17 -1.97 10.42
N PHE A 126 -11.22 -1.51 11.22
CA PHE A 126 -10.24 -2.38 11.86
C PHE A 126 -10.64 -2.76 13.28
N CYS A 127 -10.57 -4.05 13.58
CA CYS A 127 -10.81 -4.63 14.92
C CYS A 127 -12.14 -4.17 15.59
N ASN A 128 -13.16 -3.83 14.80
CA ASN A 128 -14.41 -3.28 15.29
C ASN A 128 -15.56 -4.28 15.11
N ASP A 129 -16.16 -4.68 16.24
CA ASP A 129 -17.36 -5.55 16.25
C ASP A 129 -18.67 -4.76 16.17
N VAL A 130 -18.61 -3.42 16.12
CA VAL A 130 -19.77 -2.54 16.02
C VAL A 130 -20.04 -2.23 14.55
N ALA A 131 -21.31 -2.33 14.15
CA ALA A 131 -21.75 -2.02 12.79
C ALA A 131 -21.75 -0.50 12.52
N GLU A 132 -20.56 0.06 12.30
CA GLU A 132 -20.35 1.42 11.79
C GLU A 132 -20.08 1.39 10.28
N THR A 133 -20.45 2.47 9.58
CA THR A 133 -20.32 2.54 8.12
C THR A 133 -18.99 3.16 7.72
N TYR A 134 -18.29 2.53 6.78
CA TYR A 134 -17.11 3.07 6.10
C TYR A 134 -17.30 2.98 4.59
N THR A 135 -16.47 3.69 3.83
CA THR A 135 -16.35 3.50 2.38
C THR A 135 -14.91 3.21 2.02
N ILE A 136 -14.73 2.27 1.08
CA ILE A 136 -13.46 2.04 0.40
C ILE A 136 -13.68 2.45 -1.05
N ASP A 137 -13.04 3.53 -1.46
CA ASP A 137 -13.11 4.04 -2.82
C ASP A 137 -12.04 3.37 -3.69
N HIS A 138 -10.85 3.18 -3.12
CA HIS A 138 -9.71 2.55 -3.78
C HIS A 138 -8.95 1.62 -2.84
N GLN A 139 -8.35 0.59 -3.43
CA GLN A 139 -7.56 -0.42 -2.75
C GLN A 139 -6.36 -0.78 -3.62
N TRP A 140 -5.18 -0.81 -3.02
CA TRP A 140 -3.92 -1.23 -3.63
C TRP A 140 -3.29 -2.35 -2.83
N THR A 141 -2.62 -3.28 -3.50
CA THR A 141 -1.87 -4.36 -2.86
C THR A 141 -0.38 -4.13 -3.06
N MET A 142 0.43 -4.46 -2.06
CA MET A 142 1.89 -4.36 -2.17
C MET A 142 2.39 -5.34 -3.25
N VAL A 143 3.21 -4.84 -4.16
CA VAL A 143 3.77 -5.61 -5.30
C VAL A 143 5.29 -5.55 -5.39
N ASP A 144 5.93 -4.69 -4.58
CA ASP A 144 7.38 -4.57 -4.49
C ASP A 144 7.77 -3.94 -3.14
N GLY A 145 9.04 -4.05 -2.78
CA GLY A 145 9.60 -3.56 -1.52
C GLY A 145 9.78 -4.66 -0.47
N THR A 146 10.19 -4.26 0.73
CA THR A 146 10.47 -5.18 1.84
C THR A 146 9.46 -5.00 2.97
N LEU A 147 8.91 -6.11 3.43
CA LEU A 147 8.08 -6.21 4.61
C LEU A 147 8.84 -6.99 5.69
N THR A 148 8.90 -6.47 6.93
CA THR A 148 9.39 -7.23 8.08
C THR A 148 8.34 -7.18 9.19
N ILE A 149 8.05 -8.33 9.78
CA ILE A 149 7.19 -8.47 10.95
C ILE A 149 8.00 -9.15 12.04
N GLU A 150 8.06 -8.52 13.21
CA GLU A 150 8.63 -9.10 14.42
C GLU A 150 7.53 -9.25 15.47
N VAL A 151 7.45 -10.42 16.10
CA VAL A 151 6.48 -10.68 17.16
C VAL A 151 7.20 -11.04 18.44
N THR A 152 6.97 -10.26 19.49
CA THR A 152 7.53 -10.49 20.82
C THR A 152 6.43 -10.89 21.78
N PRO A 153 6.50 -12.07 22.43
CA PRO A 153 5.52 -12.46 23.42
C PRO A 153 5.71 -11.62 24.70
N THR A 154 4.66 -10.97 25.18
CA THR A 154 4.69 -10.06 26.34
C THR A 154 3.72 -10.44 27.46
N GLY A 155 2.70 -11.25 27.16
CA GLY A 155 1.62 -11.63 28.06
C GLY A 155 1.33 -13.12 28.16
N ASP A 156 0.24 -13.46 28.83
CA ASP A 156 -0.25 -14.84 28.95
C ASP A 156 -1.25 -15.13 27.83
N ALA A 157 -0.81 -15.95 26.88
CA ALA A 157 -1.59 -16.39 25.75
C ALA A 157 -2.94 -17.06 26.09
N THR A 158 -3.13 -17.55 27.32
CA THR A 158 -4.33 -18.31 27.70
C THR A 158 -5.47 -17.44 28.21
N LYS A 159 -5.26 -16.13 28.35
CA LYS A 159 -6.26 -15.23 28.91
C LYS A 159 -7.06 -14.52 27.83
N TRP A 160 -8.37 -14.76 27.87
CA TRP A 160 -9.34 -14.14 26.98
C TRP A 160 -9.31 -12.61 27.08
N GLY A 161 -9.24 -11.95 25.92
CA GLY A 161 -9.25 -10.49 25.81
C GLY A 161 -7.92 -9.79 26.12
N GLU A 162 -6.85 -10.54 26.41
CA GLU A 162 -5.48 -9.99 26.43
C GLU A 162 -4.90 -10.00 25.01
N MET A 163 -4.03 -9.03 24.71
CA MET A 163 -3.16 -9.02 23.53
C MET A 163 -1.79 -9.53 23.99
N PRO A 164 -1.48 -10.83 23.85
CA PRO A 164 -0.36 -11.43 24.58
C PRO A 164 0.99 -11.21 23.89
N ALA A 165 1.04 -10.50 22.77
CA ALA A 165 2.26 -10.17 22.06
C ALA A 165 2.26 -8.73 21.52
N ASP A 166 3.46 -8.19 21.32
CA ASP A 166 3.68 -6.98 20.55
C ASP A 166 4.18 -7.37 19.16
N ALA A 167 3.59 -6.80 18.11
CA ALA A 167 4.03 -6.93 16.73
C ALA A 167 4.65 -5.62 16.25
N THR A 168 5.90 -5.68 15.78
CA THR A 168 6.57 -4.59 15.07
C THR A 168 6.48 -4.85 13.57
N LEU A 169 5.85 -3.93 12.85
CA LEU A 169 5.74 -3.93 11.40
C LEU A 169 6.73 -2.90 10.84
N THR A 170 7.56 -3.31 9.89
CA THR A 170 8.44 -2.44 9.12
C THR A 170 8.19 -2.62 7.62
N VAL A 171 7.89 -1.53 6.93
CA VAL A 171 7.79 -1.46 5.46
C VAL A 171 8.92 -0.57 4.96
N THR A 172 9.66 -1.03 3.95
CA THR A 172 10.72 -0.27 3.28
C THR A 172 10.54 -0.33 1.78
N ASP A 173 10.61 0.82 1.12
CA ASP A 173 10.46 0.99 -0.33
C ASP A 173 9.20 0.28 -0.89
N GLY A 174 8.09 0.34 -0.16
CA GLY A 174 6.87 -0.37 -0.51
C GLY A 174 6.14 0.28 -1.68
N VAL A 175 5.87 -0.52 -2.72
CA VAL A 175 5.09 -0.12 -3.89
C VAL A 175 3.77 -0.84 -3.87
N PHE A 176 2.67 -0.09 -3.94
CA PHE A 176 1.31 -0.60 -3.91
C PHE A 176 0.61 -0.29 -5.22
N SER A 177 0.08 -1.32 -5.87
CA SER A 177 -0.50 -1.20 -7.21
C SER A 177 -1.97 -1.63 -7.26
N ALA A 178 -2.71 -0.98 -8.15
CA ALA A 178 -4.12 -1.24 -8.42
C ALA A 178 -4.41 -1.04 -9.91
N SER A 179 -5.31 -1.85 -10.47
CA SER A 179 -5.62 -1.77 -11.89
C SER A 179 -6.31 -0.44 -12.25
N GLY A 180 -5.65 0.36 -13.09
CA GLY A 180 -6.23 1.57 -13.68
C GLY A 180 -6.15 2.82 -12.79
N ILE A 181 -5.35 2.79 -11.73
CA ILE A 181 -5.10 3.91 -10.82
C ILE A 181 -3.57 4.04 -10.63
N GLU A 182 -3.10 5.24 -10.30
CA GLU A 182 -1.68 5.47 -9.98
C GLU A 182 -1.24 4.67 -8.75
N ASP A 183 0.01 4.23 -8.75
CA ASP A 183 0.60 3.49 -7.62
C ASP A 183 0.73 4.38 -6.37
N VAL A 184 0.71 3.74 -5.21
CA VAL A 184 0.94 4.37 -3.91
C VAL A 184 2.26 3.86 -3.35
N LEU A 185 3.00 4.74 -2.69
CA LEU A 185 4.29 4.42 -2.12
C LEU A 185 4.26 4.52 -0.59
N ILE A 186 5.08 3.70 0.06
CA ILE A 186 5.49 3.85 1.45
C ILE A 186 7.01 3.71 1.47
N SER A 187 7.73 4.84 1.46
CA SER A 187 9.21 4.82 1.45
C SER A 187 9.78 4.15 2.69
N SER A 188 9.27 4.51 3.86
CA SER A 188 9.59 3.84 5.12
C SER A 188 8.46 4.03 6.13
N PHE A 189 8.06 2.96 6.78
CA PHE A 189 7.07 2.98 7.85
C PHE A 189 7.42 1.93 8.90
N GLU A 190 7.40 2.30 10.16
CA GLU A 190 7.60 1.41 11.29
C GLU A 190 6.53 1.68 12.35
N THR A 191 5.92 0.62 12.88
CA THR A 191 5.04 0.72 14.05
C THR A 191 5.11 -0.53 14.91
N THR A 192 4.86 -0.36 16.20
CA THR A 192 4.71 -1.47 17.14
C THR A 192 3.33 -1.39 17.77
N VAL A 193 2.57 -2.48 17.70
CA VAL A 193 1.20 -2.57 18.22
C VAL A 193 1.01 -3.85 19.02
N ALA A 194 0.12 -3.83 20.00
CA ALA A 194 -0.28 -5.05 20.69
C ALA A 194 -1.21 -5.86 19.78
N VAL A 195 -0.95 -7.17 19.68
CA VAL A 195 -1.74 -8.12 18.86
C VAL A 195 -2.23 -9.28 19.71
N GLY A 196 -3.39 -9.79 19.32
CA GLY A 196 -4.05 -10.90 20.00
C GLY A 196 -3.62 -12.24 19.43
N TRP A 197 -3.90 -13.29 20.19
CA TRP A 197 -3.93 -14.66 19.68
C TRP A 197 -5.19 -15.33 20.20
N LEU A 198 -5.98 -15.92 19.30
CA LEU A 198 -7.03 -16.84 19.69
C LEU A 198 -6.54 -18.27 19.45
N PRO A 199 -6.22 -19.04 20.51
CA PRO A 199 -5.84 -20.44 20.36
C PRO A 199 -6.99 -21.22 19.70
N GLY A 200 -6.73 -21.87 18.56
CA GLY A 200 -7.73 -22.57 17.75
C GLY A 200 -7.16 -23.74 16.97
#